data_AF-A0AAN6XI62-F1
#
_entry.id   AF-A0AAN6XI62-F1
#
_cell.length_a   1.000
_cell.length_b   1.000
_cell.length_c   1.000
_cell.angle_alpha   90.00
_cell.angle_beta   90.00
_cell.angle_gamma   90.00
#
_symmetry.space_group_name_H-M   'P 1'
#
loop_
_entity.id
_entity.type
_entity.pdbx_description
1 polymer ?
#
loop_
_entity_poly.entity_id
_entity_poly.type
_entity_poly.pdbx_seq_one_letter_code
_entity_poly.pdbx_strand_id
1 'polypeptide(L)'
;MAVTALAQDGSPFFSMLPPEIRDMIYQDVWSTIGSKQHIYKDNERWSHVPCIADYSTGDNRFEKFTQSARGSEEEYHWVKRLKSEWCYHWCCEQSTPSWQRIQDERNMLWKDENVKQASPSGLMSLLLVCKRMYHEALPSLCANTTFIFTDLSEAHEWLSLYGGSPEKLPIRSLEICILTSQNMTELYFPTSEEGPNPTFGHSNGSNSNGSNSNGSNSNGSNSNGSHPRISRRSNPWQRVCDQLAILPNLQSLYIWFHSRDLREWHKRMSETCFFARLFHVHVKDRNKFVLALPDLPLKPKRGLPSHHFLENEMLEDAPFVVERGPRPNNWRVHLMASGLRGP
;
A
#
# COMPACT_ATOMS: atom_id res chain seq x y z
N MET A 1 22.67 -33.03 -12.50
CA MET A 1 22.33 -31.58 -12.56
C MET A 1 23.39 -30.70 -13.26
N ALA A 2 24.59 -31.20 -13.62
CA ALA A 2 25.64 -30.38 -14.25
C ALA A 2 25.47 -30.13 -15.77
N VAL A 3 24.73 -30.98 -16.50
CA VAL A 3 24.67 -30.96 -17.97
C VAL A 3 23.92 -29.73 -18.53
N THR A 4 22.91 -29.22 -17.81
CA THR A 4 22.14 -28.04 -18.26
C THR A 4 22.83 -26.71 -17.97
N ALA A 5 23.76 -26.66 -17.01
CA ALA A 5 24.53 -25.45 -16.72
C ALA A 5 25.56 -25.17 -17.82
N LEU A 6 26.30 -26.20 -18.28
CA LEU A 6 27.30 -26.07 -19.34
C LEU A 6 26.69 -25.63 -20.69
N ALA A 7 25.43 -26.00 -20.96
CA ALA A 7 24.74 -25.60 -22.19
C ALA A 7 24.39 -24.11 -22.24
N GLN A 8 24.24 -23.44 -21.09
CA GLN A 8 23.90 -22.02 -21.04
C GLN A 8 25.12 -21.13 -21.32
N ASP A 9 26.32 -21.56 -20.91
CA ASP A 9 27.56 -20.82 -21.11
C ASP A 9 27.96 -20.74 -22.60
N GLY A 10 27.46 -21.65 -23.43
CA GLY A 10 27.65 -21.64 -24.88
C GLY A 10 26.70 -20.70 -25.65
N SER A 11 25.69 -20.12 -25.00
CA SER A 11 24.79 -19.16 -25.65
C SER A 11 25.57 -17.93 -26.12
N PRO A 12 25.43 -17.48 -27.39
CA PRO A 12 26.05 -16.24 -27.88
C PRO A 12 25.78 -15.03 -26.98
N PHE A 13 24.61 -14.98 -26.35
CA PHE A 13 24.26 -13.91 -25.42
C PHE A 13 25.21 -13.88 -24.21
N PHE A 14 25.56 -15.03 -23.63
CA PHE A 14 26.43 -15.10 -22.44
C PHE A 14 27.92 -15.20 -22.79
N SER A 15 28.26 -15.72 -23.96
CA SER A 15 29.66 -15.92 -24.39
C SER A 15 30.23 -14.74 -25.16
N MET A 16 29.41 -13.99 -25.91
CA MET A 16 29.89 -12.86 -26.71
C MET A 16 29.70 -11.50 -26.03
N LEU A 17 28.62 -11.32 -25.28
CA LEU A 17 28.36 -10.03 -24.62
C LEU A 17 29.04 -9.99 -23.25
N PRO A 18 29.84 -8.95 -22.94
CA PRO A 18 30.35 -8.73 -21.58
C PRO A 18 29.22 -8.57 -20.57
N PRO A 19 29.42 -8.92 -19.27
CA PRO A 19 28.42 -8.76 -18.22
C PRO A 19 27.82 -7.35 -18.14
N GLU A 20 28.62 -6.32 -18.38
CA GLU A 20 28.20 -4.92 -18.34
C GLU A 20 27.17 -4.61 -19.42
N ILE A 21 27.37 -5.13 -20.64
CA ILE A 21 26.42 -4.97 -21.75
C ILE A 21 25.13 -5.74 -21.45
N ARG A 22 25.22 -6.93 -20.84
CA ARG A 22 24.03 -7.69 -20.45
C ARG A 22 23.22 -6.97 -19.38
N ASP A 23 23.87 -6.36 -18.39
CA ASP A 23 23.18 -5.54 -17.39
C ASP A 23 22.53 -4.30 -18.00
N MET A 24 23.18 -3.63 -18.96
CA MET A 24 22.54 -2.54 -19.71
C MET A 24 21.30 -3.01 -20.48
N ILE A 25 21.34 -4.19 -21.10
CA ILE A 25 20.17 -4.79 -21.76
C ILE A 25 19.05 -5.05 -20.75
N TYR A 26 19.37 -5.59 -19.57
CA TYR A 26 18.36 -5.82 -18.53
C TYR A 26 17.73 -4.51 -18.06
N GLN A 27 18.52 -3.48 -17.81
CA GLN A 27 18.03 -2.15 -17.42
C GLN A 27 17.11 -1.55 -18.48
N ASP A 28 17.47 -1.65 -19.76
CA ASP A 28 16.65 -1.17 -20.87
C ASP A 28 15.30 -1.90 -20.96
N VAL A 29 15.31 -3.23 -20.78
CA VAL A 29 14.10 -4.05 -20.72
C VAL A 29 13.19 -3.62 -19.56
N TRP A 30 13.74 -3.41 -18.36
CA TRP A 30 12.98 -2.95 -17.20
C TRP A 30 12.37 -1.56 -17.42
N SER A 31 13.11 -0.67 -18.06
CA SER A 31 12.62 0.68 -18.39
C SER A 31 11.42 0.62 -19.36
N THR A 32 11.46 -0.29 -20.33
CA THR A 32 10.40 -0.48 -21.33
C THR A 32 9.14 -1.12 -20.75
N ILE A 33 9.29 -2.07 -19.82
CA ILE A 33 8.17 -2.71 -19.12
C ILE A 33 7.50 -1.76 -18.11
N GLY A 34 8.23 -0.73 -17.69
CA GLY A 34 7.80 0.27 -16.73
C GLY A 34 8.57 0.12 -15.41
N SER A 35 9.20 1.20 -14.98
CA SER A 35 10.04 1.24 -13.77
C SER A 35 9.26 1.17 -12.46
N LYS A 36 7.93 1.19 -12.52
CA LYS A 36 7.03 1.11 -11.36
C LYS A 36 6.11 -0.09 -11.51
N GLN A 37 6.15 -1.01 -10.56
CA GLN A 37 5.35 -2.23 -10.57
C GLN A 37 4.56 -2.36 -9.28
N HIS A 38 3.24 -2.55 -9.38
CA HIS A 38 2.43 -2.95 -8.24
C HIS A 38 2.69 -4.42 -7.93
N ILE A 39 2.88 -4.74 -6.65
CA ILE A 39 2.96 -6.10 -6.15
C ILE A 39 1.73 -6.36 -5.30
N TYR A 40 1.01 -7.44 -5.61
CA TYR A 40 -0.23 -7.80 -4.93
C TYR A 40 -0.46 -9.32 -4.96
N LYS A 41 -1.43 -9.82 -4.19
CA LYS A 41 -1.85 -11.23 -4.26
C LYS A 41 -3.12 -11.39 -5.11
N ASP A 42 -3.08 -12.31 -6.08
CA ASP A 42 -4.27 -12.85 -6.75
C ASP A 42 -4.44 -14.32 -6.36
N ASN A 43 -5.51 -14.66 -5.65
CA ASN A 43 -5.77 -16.02 -5.15
C ASN A 43 -4.56 -16.62 -4.40
N GLU A 44 -4.04 -15.90 -3.39
CA GLU A 44 -2.86 -16.27 -2.57
C GLU A 44 -1.52 -16.33 -3.32
N ARG A 45 -1.48 -16.01 -4.61
CA ARG A 45 -0.25 -15.99 -5.40
C ARG A 45 0.22 -14.57 -5.64
N TRP A 46 1.51 -14.33 -5.48
CA TRP A 46 2.12 -13.06 -5.87
C TRP A 46 1.92 -12.82 -7.36
N SER A 47 1.41 -11.62 -7.67
CA SER A 47 1.21 -11.11 -9.01
C SER A 47 1.74 -9.68 -9.07
N HIS A 48 1.82 -9.15 -10.29
CA HIS A 48 2.22 -7.78 -10.51
C HIS A 48 1.52 -7.15 -11.71
N VAL A 49 1.47 -5.82 -11.72
CA VAL A 49 0.96 -5.04 -12.85
C VAL A 49 1.75 -3.73 -12.93
N PRO A 50 2.12 -3.23 -14.12
CA PRO A 50 2.80 -1.95 -14.24
C PRO A 50 1.91 -0.84 -13.71
N CYS A 51 2.53 0.13 -13.05
CA CYS A 51 1.83 1.34 -12.63
C CYS A 51 1.54 2.20 -13.86
N ILE A 52 0.26 2.50 -14.06
CA ILE A 52 -0.22 3.38 -15.13
C ILE A 52 -0.77 4.70 -14.58
N ALA A 53 -0.65 4.93 -13.26
CA ALA A 53 -1.11 6.15 -12.63
C ALA A 53 -0.21 7.33 -13.00
N ASP A 54 -0.82 8.45 -13.41
CA ASP A 54 -0.12 9.68 -13.76
C ASP A 54 -0.29 10.72 -12.66
N TYR A 55 0.72 10.85 -11.78
CA TYR A 55 0.71 11.80 -10.67
C TYR A 55 0.70 13.26 -11.10
N SER A 56 1.12 13.57 -12.34
CA SER A 56 1.17 14.95 -12.82
C SER A 56 -0.23 15.56 -12.98
N THR A 57 -1.25 14.71 -13.14
CA THR A 57 -2.64 15.14 -13.30
C THR A 57 -3.38 15.38 -11.99
N GLY A 58 -2.83 14.93 -10.86
CA GLY A 58 -3.48 14.99 -9.55
C GLY A 58 -4.73 14.10 -9.43
N ASP A 59 -5.27 14.00 -8.21
CA ASP A 59 -6.43 13.14 -7.92
C ASP A 59 -7.75 13.81 -8.29
N ASN A 60 -8.14 13.63 -9.56
CA ASN A 60 -9.38 14.18 -10.11
C ASN A 60 -10.63 13.34 -9.81
N ARG A 61 -10.52 12.20 -9.08
CA ARG A 61 -11.66 11.31 -8.85
C ARG A 61 -12.85 12.02 -8.19
N PHE A 62 -12.55 12.87 -7.20
CA PHE A 62 -13.58 13.60 -6.47
C PHE A 62 -14.26 14.64 -7.35
N GLU A 63 -13.49 15.36 -8.16
CA GLU A 63 -14.03 16.34 -9.11
C GLU A 63 -14.94 15.65 -10.13
N LYS A 64 -14.46 14.57 -10.76
CA LYS A 64 -15.24 13.78 -11.73
C LYS A 64 -16.52 13.20 -11.11
N PHE A 65 -16.43 12.70 -9.89
CA PHE A 65 -17.63 12.30 -9.12
C PHE A 65 -18.63 13.46 -8.98
N THR A 66 -18.18 14.66 -8.60
CA THR A 66 -19.10 15.80 -8.44
C THR A 66 -19.70 16.30 -9.75
N GLN A 67 -18.99 16.14 -10.88
CA GLN A 67 -19.43 16.51 -12.22
C GLN A 67 -20.41 15.50 -12.83
N SER A 68 -20.36 14.24 -12.40
CA SER A 68 -21.24 13.18 -12.91
C SER A 68 -22.72 13.44 -12.59
N ALA A 69 -23.60 13.09 -13.53
CA ALA A 69 -25.04 13.23 -13.35
C ALA A 69 -25.55 12.32 -12.22
N ARG A 70 -26.44 12.82 -11.35
CA ARG A 70 -26.96 12.05 -10.21
C ARG A 70 -27.65 10.77 -10.68
N GLY A 71 -27.34 9.64 -10.05
CA GLY A 71 -27.88 8.32 -10.37
C GLY A 71 -27.36 7.74 -11.69
N SER A 72 -26.43 8.41 -12.37
CA SER A 72 -25.84 7.89 -13.60
C SER A 72 -24.86 6.74 -13.31
N GLU A 73 -24.64 5.90 -14.33
CA GLU A 73 -23.61 4.87 -14.30
C GLU A 73 -22.21 5.46 -14.03
N GLU A 74 -21.95 6.64 -14.58
CA GLU A 74 -20.70 7.36 -14.34
C GLU A 74 -20.50 7.71 -12.85
N GLU A 75 -21.54 8.23 -12.18
CA GLU A 75 -21.49 8.52 -10.74
C GLU A 75 -21.16 7.26 -9.94
N TYR A 76 -21.82 6.14 -10.28
CA TYR A 76 -21.56 4.84 -9.66
C TYR A 76 -20.09 4.41 -9.80
N HIS A 77 -19.50 4.56 -11.00
CA HIS A 77 -18.09 4.21 -11.23
C HIS A 77 -17.13 5.10 -10.46
N TRP A 78 -17.37 6.41 -10.40
CA TRP A 78 -16.53 7.30 -9.61
C TRP A 78 -16.63 7.02 -8.11
N VAL A 79 -17.81 6.66 -7.59
CA VAL A 79 -17.95 6.19 -6.20
C VAL A 79 -17.13 4.92 -5.98
N LYS A 80 -17.16 3.96 -6.90
CA LYS A 80 -16.35 2.73 -6.81
C LYS A 80 -14.85 3.05 -6.81
N ARG A 81 -14.39 3.95 -7.68
CA ARG A 81 -12.99 4.41 -7.77
C ARG A 81 -12.52 5.17 -6.52
N LEU A 82 -13.40 5.97 -5.91
CA LEU A 82 -13.13 6.64 -4.63
C LEU A 82 -13.01 5.65 -3.47
N LYS A 83 -13.72 4.52 -3.55
CA LYS A 83 -13.67 3.43 -2.56
C LYS A 83 -12.56 2.40 -2.81
N SER A 84 -11.86 2.48 -3.94
CA SER A 84 -10.76 1.59 -4.29
C SER A 84 -9.73 1.51 -3.16
N GLU A 85 -9.28 0.30 -2.86
CA GLU A 85 -8.23 0.09 -1.85
C GLU A 85 -6.87 0.57 -2.36
N TRP A 86 -6.73 0.67 -3.68
CA TRP A 86 -5.53 1.15 -4.36
C TRP A 86 -5.42 2.68 -4.39
N CYS A 87 -6.38 3.39 -3.77
CA CYS A 87 -6.35 4.85 -3.64
C CYS A 87 -6.13 5.55 -4.99
N TYR A 88 -5.08 6.37 -5.11
CA TYR A 88 -4.71 7.06 -6.34
C TYR A 88 -4.43 6.11 -7.51
N HIS A 89 -4.05 4.87 -7.21
CA HIS A 89 -3.73 3.82 -8.18
C HIS A 89 -4.94 2.99 -8.60
N TRP A 90 -6.17 3.52 -8.45
CA TRP A 90 -7.39 2.84 -8.88
C TRP A 90 -7.34 2.39 -10.35
N CYS A 91 -6.66 3.13 -11.25
CA CYS A 91 -6.48 2.72 -12.64
C CYS A 91 -5.70 1.41 -12.75
N CYS A 92 -4.66 1.27 -11.94
CA CYS A 92 -3.82 0.07 -11.90
C CYS A 92 -4.63 -1.13 -11.38
N GLU A 93 -5.49 -0.94 -10.37
CA GLU A 93 -6.42 -1.98 -9.89
C GLU A 93 -7.34 -2.48 -11.02
N GLN A 94 -7.90 -1.56 -11.81
CA GLN A 94 -8.78 -1.89 -12.95
C GLN A 94 -8.05 -2.65 -14.06
N SER A 95 -6.74 -2.50 -14.15
CA SER A 95 -5.91 -3.21 -15.13
C SER A 95 -5.53 -4.63 -14.69
N THR A 96 -5.85 -5.03 -13.46
CA THR A 96 -5.55 -6.39 -12.98
C THR A 96 -6.47 -7.44 -13.63
N PRO A 97 -5.97 -8.67 -13.89
CA PRO A 97 -6.80 -9.76 -14.43
C PRO A 97 -7.98 -10.14 -13.54
N SER A 98 -7.82 -10.06 -12.21
CA SER A 98 -8.89 -10.36 -11.25
C SER A 98 -10.05 -9.37 -11.39
N TRP A 99 -9.74 -8.08 -11.56
CA TRP A 99 -10.76 -7.06 -11.74
C TRP A 99 -11.50 -7.20 -13.08
N GLN A 100 -10.78 -7.55 -14.15
CA GLN A 100 -11.37 -7.84 -15.47
C GLN A 100 -12.36 -9.00 -15.41
N ARG A 101 -12.02 -10.11 -14.74
CA ARG A 101 -12.94 -11.25 -14.54
C ARG A 101 -14.25 -10.84 -13.87
N ILE A 102 -14.18 -10.01 -12.83
CA ILE A 102 -15.37 -9.53 -12.09
C ILE A 102 -16.24 -8.64 -12.98
N GLN A 103 -15.65 -7.84 -13.88
CA GLN A 103 -16.41 -7.05 -14.83
C GLN A 103 -17.13 -7.91 -15.87
N ASP A 104 -16.42 -8.86 -16.45
CA ASP A 104 -16.96 -9.76 -17.48
C ASP A 104 -18.13 -10.58 -16.93
N GLU A 105 -18.00 -11.14 -15.72
CA GLU A 105 -19.06 -11.89 -15.04
C GLU A 105 -20.32 -11.05 -14.79
N ARG A 106 -20.16 -9.75 -14.56
CA ARG A 106 -21.28 -8.82 -14.32
C ARG A 106 -21.83 -8.18 -15.59
N ASN A 107 -21.28 -8.54 -16.75
CA ASN A 107 -21.65 -7.97 -18.05
C ASN A 107 -21.65 -6.43 -18.05
N MET A 108 -20.71 -5.83 -17.30
CA MET A 108 -20.62 -4.37 -17.18
C MET A 108 -19.88 -3.81 -18.39
N LEU A 109 -20.61 -3.10 -19.26
CA LEU A 109 -20.13 -2.61 -20.55
C LEU A 109 -19.25 -1.36 -20.47
N TRP A 110 -19.07 -0.80 -19.27
CA TRP A 110 -18.35 0.45 -19.10
C TRP A 110 -16.83 0.23 -19.18
N LYS A 111 -16.28 0.49 -20.37
CA LYS A 111 -14.85 0.67 -20.63
C LYS A 111 -14.57 2.15 -20.71
N ASP A 112 -13.79 2.66 -19.76
CA ASP A 112 -13.22 3.99 -19.90
C ASP A 112 -12.17 3.93 -21.02
N GLU A 113 -12.45 4.59 -22.15
CA GLU A 113 -11.51 4.64 -23.28
C GLU A 113 -10.17 5.27 -22.88
N ASN A 114 -10.13 6.01 -21.76
CA ASN A 114 -8.93 6.68 -21.27
C ASN A 114 -8.09 5.82 -20.31
N VAL A 115 -8.61 4.71 -19.80
CA VAL A 115 -7.80 3.80 -18.98
C VAL A 115 -6.93 2.98 -19.93
N LYS A 116 -5.68 3.41 -20.08
CA LYS A 116 -4.66 2.64 -20.79
C LYS A 116 -4.64 1.23 -20.21
N GLN A 117 -5.05 0.24 -20.98
CA GLN A 117 -4.93 -1.15 -20.55
C GLN A 117 -3.44 -1.44 -20.34
N ALA A 118 -3.07 -1.86 -19.13
CA ALA A 118 -1.75 -2.40 -18.91
C ALA A 118 -1.58 -3.60 -19.85
N SER A 119 -0.60 -3.52 -20.75
CA SER A 119 -0.21 -4.70 -21.52
C SER A 119 0.24 -5.80 -20.55
N PRO A 120 0.07 -7.10 -20.90
CA PRO A 120 0.55 -8.20 -20.08
C PRO A 120 2.01 -7.92 -19.70
N SER A 121 2.27 -7.82 -18.39
CA SER A 121 3.57 -7.37 -17.91
C SER A 121 4.64 -8.38 -18.30
N GLY A 122 5.53 -7.99 -19.21
CA GLY A 122 6.66 -8.81 -19.65
C GLY A 122 7.74 -8.99 -18.58
N LEU A 123 7.51 -8.51 -17.34
CA LEU A 123 8.47 -8.53 -16.23
C LEU A 123 9.04 -9.92 -15.99
N MET A 124 8.17 -10.94 -15.98
CA MET A 124 8.57 -12.32 -15.76
C MET A 124 9.21 -12.96 -16.98
N SER A 125 8.95 -12.47 -18.20
CA SER A 125 9.41 -13.11 -19.42
C SER A 125 10.92 -13.29 -19.45
N LEU A 126 11.67 -12.28 -19.01
CA LEU A 126 13.14 -12.34 -18.96
C LEU A 126 13.64 -13.29 -17.85
N LEU A 127 12.99 -13.27 -16.68
CA LEU A 127 13.36 -14.13 -15.55
C LEU A 127 13.10 -15.61 -15.82
N LEU A 128 12.22 -15.93 -16.76
CA LEU A 128 11.82 -17.30 -17.10
C LEU A 128 12.58 -17.89 -18.30
N VAL A 129 13.47 -17.13 -18.96
CA VAL A 129 14.23 -17.63 -20.14
C VAL A 129 15.15 -18.78 -19.75
N CYS A 130 16.04 -18.56 -18.79
CA CYS A 130 16.97 -19.59 -18.31
C CYS A 130 17.51 -19.25 -16.92
N LYS A 131 18.10 -20.25 -16.25
CA LYS A 131 18.63 -20.12 -14.88
C LYS A 131 19.72 -19.04 -14.76
N ARG A 132 20.66 -18.97 -15.71
CA ARG A 132 21.71 -17.94 -15.70
C ARG A 132 21.13 -16.54 -15.85
N MET A 133 20.20 -16.34 -16.79
CA MET A 133 19.50 -15.07 -16.97
C MET A 133 18.76 -14.66 -15.69
N TYR A 134 18.05 -15.59 -15.04
CA TYR A 134 17.40 -15.33 -13.77
C TYR A 134 18.38 -14.78 -12.71
N HIS A 135 19.54 -15.39 -12.56
CA HIS A 135 20.53 -14.96 -11.57
C HIS A 135 21.17 -13.60 -11.88
N GLU A 136 21.42 -13.30 -13.16
CA GLU A 136 21.98 -12.00 -13.56
C GLU A 136 20.91 -10.89 -13.55
N ALA A 137 19.69 -11.19 -13.98
CA ALA A 137 18.63 -10.22 -14.20
C ALA A 137 17.81 -9.90 -12.94
N LEU A 138 17.66 -10.83 -11.98
CA LEU A 138 16.87 -10.58 -10.77
C LEU A 138 17.44 -9.46 -9.88
N PRO A 139 18.76 -9.42 -9.57
CA PRO A 139 19.31 -8.30 -8.83
C PRO A 139 19.14 -6.97 -9.57
N SER A 140 19.31 -6.98 -10.90
CA SER A 140 19.10 -5.82 -11.78
C SER A 140 17.65 -5.34 -11.74
N LEU A 141 16.68 -6.26 -11.76
CA LEU A 141 15.25 -5.95 -11.62
C LEU A 141 14.97 -5.23 -10.29
N CYS A 142 15.42 -5.81 -9.17
CA CYS A 142 15.18 -5.25 -7.85
C CYS A 142 15.87 -3.89 -7.64
N ALA A 143 17.02 -3.67 -8.29
CA ALA A 143 17.75 -2.41 -8.22
C ALA A 143 17.10 -1.28 -9.03
N ASN A 144 16.41 -1.61 -10.12
CA ASN A 144 15.92 -0.64 -11.11
C ASN A 144 14.39 -0.50 -11.13
N THR A 145 13.68 -1.29 -10.33
CA THR A 145 12.21 -1.22 -10.21
C THR A 145 11.81 -0.58 -8.88
N THR A 146 10.82 0.30 -8.94
CA THR A 146 10.07 0.75 -7.77
C THR A 146 8.90 -0.19 -7.54
N PHE A 147 8.90 -0.88 -6.41
CA PHE A 147 7.79 -1.75 -6.03
C PHE A 147 6.74 -0.94 -5.26
N ILE A 148 5.50 -0.99 -5.74
CA ILE A 148 4.37 -0.28 -5.16
C ILE A 148 3.49 -1.27 -4.42
N PHE A 149 3.16 -0.95 -3.17
CA PHE A 149 2.24 -1.71 -2.35
C PHE A 149 1.03 -0.86 -1.99
N THR A 150 -0.17 -1.41 -2.16
CA THR A 150 -1.44 -0.77 -1.80
C THR A 150 -2.10 -1.42 -0.57
N ASP A 151 -1.56 -2.53 -0.10
CA ASP A 151 -1.96 -3.21 1.13
C ASP A 151 -0.77 -3.38 2.08
N LEU A 152 -0.99 -3.12 3.38
CA LEU A 152 0.05 -3.20 4.40
C LEU A 152 0.46 -4.63 4.75
N SER A 153 -0.47 -5.58 4.66
CA SER A 153 -0.20 -6.98 4.96
C SER A 153 0.65 -7.60 3.85
N GLU A 154 0.31 -7.32 2.60
CA GLU A 154 1.09 -7.70 1.42
C GLU A 154 2.48 -7.07 1.44
N ALA A 155 2.58 -5.77 1.72
CA ALA A 155 3.88 -5.10 1.86
C ALA A 155 4.76 -5.78 2.91
N HIS A 156 4.21 -6.04 4.10
CA HIS A 156 4.95 -6.69 5.18
C HIS A 156 5.40 -8.10 4.80
N GLU A 157 4.51 -8.92 4.24
CA GLU A 157 4.82 -10.30 3.86
C GLU A 157 5.90 -10.34 2.79
N TRP A 158 5.76 -9.51 1.75
CA TRP A 158 6.74 -9.43 0.68
C TRP A 158 8.10 -8.96 1.19
N LEU A 159 8.14 -7.88 1.99
CA LEU A 159 9.38 -7.37 2.56
C LEU A 159 10.05 -8.39 3.50
N SER A 160 9.27 -9.16 4.25
CA SER A 160 9.81 -10.21 5.12
C SER A 160 10.46 -11.34 4.31
N LEU A 161 9.92 -11.66 3.13
CA LEU A 161 10.45 -12.69 2.25
C LEU A 161 11.68 -12.24 1.47
N TYR A 162 11.69 -10.99 0.99
CA TYR A 162 12.66 -10.52 0.00
C TYR A 162 13.63 -9.44 0.52
N GLY A 163 13.30 -8.76 1.62
CA GLY A 163 14.09 -7.67 2.21
C GLY A 163 15.35 -8.12 2.96
N GLY A 164 15.38 -9.36 3.46
CA GLY A 164 16.47 -9.87 4.29
C GLY A 164 17.74 -10.29 3.56
N SER A 165 17.81 -10.17 2.23
CA SER A 165 18.94 -10.62 1.41
C SER A 165 19.47 -9.51 0.48
N PRO A 166 20.03 -8.42 1.03
CA PRO A 166 20.39 -7.21 0.28
C PRO A 166 21.42 -7.44 -0.84
N GLU A 167 22.29 -8.46 -0.69
CA GLU A 167 23.27 -8.84 -1.71
C GLU A 167 22.62 -9.49 -2.94
N LYS A 168 21.51 -10.20 -2.74
CA LYS A 168 20.80 -10.91 -3.81
C LYS A 168 19.67 -10.07 -4.40
N LEU A 169 18.97 -9.34 -3.55
CA LEU A 169 17.78 -8.55 -3.86
C LEU A 169 18.00 -7.13 -3.35
N PRO A 170 18.77 -6.30 -4.09
CA PRO A 170 19.05 -4.93 -3.71
C PRO A 170 17.82 -4.05 -3.94
N ILE A 171 16.80 -4.18 -3.09
CA ILE A 171 15.60 -3.34 -3.13
C ILE A 171 15.99 -1.90 -2.82
N ARG A 172 15.87 -1.03 -3.84
CA ARG A 172 16.30 0.37 -3.75
C ARG A 172 15.15 1.37 -3.69
N SER A 173 14.01 1.04 -4.26
CA SER A 173 12.90 1.98 -4.42
C SER A 173 11.58 1.34 -4.04
N LEU A 174 10.88 1.96 -3.09
CA LEU A 174 9.58 1.51 -2.62
C LEU A 174 8.57 2.65 -2.65
N GLU A 175 7.33 2.31 -2.97
CA GLU A 175 6.19 3.18 -2.80
C GLU A 175 5.11 2.43 -2.01
N ILE A 176 4.58 3.04 -0.96
CA ILE A 176 3.55 2.44 -0.11
C ILE A 176 2.36 3.37 -0.05
N CYS A 177 1.22 2.89 -0.55
CA CYS A 177 -0.05 3.58 -0.47
C CYS A 177 -0.86 2.99 0.68
N ILE A 178 -1.01 3.76 1.74
CA ILE A 178 -1.64 3.35 2.97
C ILE A 178 -3.07 3.84 2.97
N LEU A 179 -4.02 2.92 3.04
CA LEU A 179 -5.42 3.22 3.30
C LEU A 179 -5.80 2.72 4.70
N THR A 180 -5.71 3.58 5.71
CA THR A 180 -6.04 3.16 7.08
C THR A 180 -7.53 3.13 7.35
N SER A 181 -7.95 2.13 8.13
CA SER A 181 -9.26 2.12 8.77
C SER A 181 -9.31 3.08 9.96
N GLN A 182 -10.53 3.39 10.39
CA GLN A 182 -10.77 4.20 11.59
C GLN A 182 -10.07 3.61 12.83
N ASN A 183 -10.19 2.28 13.03
CA ASN A 183 -9.59 1.59 14.17
C ASN A 183 -8.07 1.76 14.21
N MET A 184 -7.41 1.74 13.04
CA MET A 184 -5.96 1.95 12.96
C MET A 184 -5.56 3.35 13.43
N THR A 185 -6.30 4.39 13.04
CA THR A 185 -6.01 5.77 13.50
C THR A 185 -6.29 5.94 15.00
N GLU A 186 -7.32 5.27 15.54
CA GLU A 186 -7.70 5.35 16.95
C GLU A 186 -6.64 4.75 17.89
N LEU A 187 -5.87 3.76 17.44
CA LEU A 187 -4.75 3.19 18.21
C LEU A 187 -3.64 4.20 18.55
N TYR A 188 -3.55 5.29 17.78
CA TYR A 188 -2.54 6.34 17.93
C TYR A 188 -3.13 7.67 18.39
N PHE A 189 -4.45 7.72 18.60
CA PHE A 189 -5.10 8.89 19.14
C PHE A 189 -4.71 9.04 20.62
N PRO A 190 -4.26 10.22 21.06
CA PRO A 190 -3.96 10.43 22.47
C PRO A 190 -5.25 10.30 23.28
N THR A 191 -5.33 9.27 24.13
CA THR A 191 -6.34 9.24 25.18
C THR A 191 -5.94 10.29 26.21
N SER A 192 -6.90 11.09 26.67
CA SER A 192 -6.70 12.19 27.65
C SER A 192 -6.13 11.76 29.00
N GLU A 193 -5.86 10.46 29.17
CA GLU A 193 -5.19 9.89 30.31
C GLU A 193 -3.91 9.21 29.82
N GLU A 194 -2.75 9.76 30.20
CA GLU A 194 -1.47 9.04 30.23
C GLU A 194 -1.49 7.95 31.32
N GLY A 195 -2.59 7.20 31.41
CA GLY A 195 -2.73 5.97 32.18
C GLY A 195 -2.30 4.76 31.34
N PRO A 196 -2.01 3.61 31.96
CA PRO A 196 -1.52 2.43 31.27
C PRO A 196 -2.46 1.99 30.13
N ASN A 197 -1.89 1.88 28.92
CA ASN A 197 -2.50 1.54 27.64
C ASN A 197 -3.93 0.96 27.71
N PRO A 198 -4.93 1.58 27.06
CA PRO A 198 -6.28 1.02 26.99
C PRO A 198 -6.24 -0.30 26.20
N THR A 199 -6.37 -1.38 26.94
CA THR A 199 -6.69 -2.69 26.41
C THR A 199 -8.12 -2.65 25.86
N PHE A 200 -8.29 -2.38 24.55
CA PHE A 200 -9.59 -2.45 23.86
C PHE A 200 -10.16 -3.86 23.93
N GLY A 201 -11.08 -4.08 24.87
CA GLY A 201 -11.84 -5.31 25.07
C GLY A 201 -13.29 -4.92 25.23
N HIS A 202 -14.00 -4.74 24.11
CA HIS A 202 -15.44 -4.56 24.13
C HIS A 202 -16.10 -5.92 24.35
N SER A 203 -16.20 -6.33 25.61
CA SER A 203 -17.19 -7.30 26.04
C SER A 203 -18.49 -6.55 26.30
N ASN A 204 -19.47 -6.67 25.41
CA ASN A 204 -20.83 -6.24 25.67
C ASN A 204 -21.38 -7.03 26.88
N GLY A 205 -21.43 -6.38 28.04
CA GLY A 205 -22.10 -6.89 29.23
C GLY A 205 -23.61 -6.82 29.07
N SER A 206 -24.19 -7.80 28.38
CA SER A 206 -25.63 -8.07 28.46
C SER A 206 -25.90 -8.84 29.76
N ASN A 207 -26.53 -8.15 30.69
CA ASN A 207 -27.13 -8.71 31.90
C ASN A 207 -28.28 -9.67 31.52
N SER A 208 -28.14 -10.96 31.86
CA SER A 208 -29.31 -11.83 32.03
C SER A 208 -28.99 -12.95 33.03
N ASN A 209 -29.58 -12.82 34.23
CA ASN A 209 -29.76 -13.89 35.20
C ASN A 209 -30.66 -15.00 34.61
N GLY A 210 -30.34 -16.28 34.87
CA GLY A 210 -31.29 -17.37 34.65
C GLY A 210 -30.71 -18.79 34.50
N SER A 211 -30.31 -19.40 35.62
CA SER A 211 -30.51 -20.80 36.03
C SER A 211 -30.34 -22.00 35.07
N ASN A 212 -29.39 -22.88 35.46
CA ASN A 212 -29.37 -24.36 35.46
C ASN A 212 -30.04 -25.19 34.35
N SER A 213 -29.25 -26.05 33.67
CA SER A 213 -29.27 -27.51 33.89
C SER A 213 -28.34 -28.32 32.95
N ASN A 214 -27.69 -29.33 33.56
CA ASN A 214 -27.23 -30.63 33.04
C ASN A 214 -26.60 -30.80 31.64
N GLY A 215 -25.30 -31.11 31.66
CA GLY A 215 -24.78 -32.41 31.23
C GLY A 215 -24.90 -32.79 29.74
N SER A 216 -23.80 -32.64 29.00
CA SER A 216 -23.39 -33.58 27.94
C SER A 216 -21.92 -33.35 27.58
N ASN A 217 -21.09 -34.36 27.85
CA ASN A 217 -19.71 -34.46 27.37
C ASN A 217 -19.71 -34.41 25.84
N SER A 218 -19.12 -33.35 25.30
CA SER A 218 -18.64 -33.32 23.92
C SER A 218 -17.20 -32.82 23.95
N ASN A 219 -16.29 -33.66 23.45
CA ASN A 219 -14.93 -33.27 23.11
C ASN A 219 -15.01 -32.27 21.94
N GLY A 220 -15.26 -31.01 22.26
CA GLY A 220 -15.14 -29.88 21.35
C GLY A 220 -13.75 -29.29 21.48
N SER A 221 -12.96 -29.40 20.43
CA SER A 221 -11.67 -28.74 20.28
C SER A 221 -11.81 -27.24 20.58
N ASN A 222 -11.34 -26.82 21.77
CA ASN A 222 -11.21 -25.44 22.21
C ASN A 222 -10.18 -24.72 21.32
N SER A 223 -10.60 -24.34 20.12
CA SER A 223 -9.96 -23.26 19.38
C SER A 223 -10.43 -21.94 20.00
N ASN A 224 -9.92 -21.67 21.22
CA ASN A 224 -9.86 -20.31 21.74
C ASN A 224 -8.88 -19.52 20.86
N GLY A 225 -9.32 -19.20 19.65
CA GLY A 225 -8.68 -18.30 18.72
C GLY A 225 -8.76 -16.90 19.29
N SER A 226 -7.90 -16.63 20.27
CA SER A 226 -7.58 -15.27 20.68
C SER A 226 -6.97 -14.59 19.47
N HIS A 227 -7.81 -13.93 18.66
CA HIS A 227 -7.32 -13.08 17.58
C HIS A 227 -6.27 -12.14 18.20
N PRO A 228 -5.04 -12.11 17.66
CA PRO A 228 -3.97 -11.34 18.25
C PRO A 228 -4.45 -9.90 18.37
N ARG A 229 -4.53 -9.42 19.61
CA ARG A 229 -5.08 -8.10 19.91
C ARG A 229 -4.24 -7.06 19.21
N ILE A 230 -4.84 -6.34 18.27
CA ILE A 230 -4.17 -5.25 17.57
C ILE A 230 -3.81 -4.20 18.61
N SER A 231 -2.52 -3.85 18.69
CA SER A 231 -2.01 -2.86 19.61
C SER A 231 -1.12 -1.87 18.86
N ARG A 232 -0.79 -0.74 19.49
CA ARG A 232 0.15 0.23 18.91
C ARG A 232 1.51 -0.39 18.56
N ARG A 233 1.95 -1.40 19.31
CA ARG A 233 3.22 -2.11 19.08
C ARG A 233 3.11 -3.32 18.15
N SER A 234 1.90 -3.79 17.87
CA SER A 234 1.65 -4.95 17.01
C SER A 234 0.42 -4.68 16.15
N ASN A 235 0.67 -4.01 15.03
CA ASN A 235 -0.30 -3.76 13.97
C ASN A 235 0.41 -3.81 12.60
N PRO A 236 -0.33 -3.96 11.48
CA PRO A 236 0.28 -4.11 10.16
C PRO A 236 1.24 -2.95 9.80
N TRP A 237 0.88 -1.72 10.15
CA TRP A 237 1.70 -0.54 9.86
C TRP A 237 3.05 -0.58 10.58
N GLN A 238 3.04 -0.89 11.88
CA GLN A 238 4.26 -1.04 12.68
C GLN A 238 5.19 -2.09 12.08
N ARG A 239 4.65 -3.24 11.65
CA ARG A 239 5.46 -4.32 11.06
C ARG A 239 6.10 -3.92 9.74
N VAL A 240 5.38 -3.17 8.89
CA VAL A 240 5.95 -2.60 7.66
C VAL A 240 7.08 -1.63 8.00
N CYS A 241 6.90 -0.73 8.97
CA CYS A 241 7.96 0.19 9.39
C CYS A 241 9.21 -0.55 9.89
N ASP A 242 9.01 -1.63 10.67
CA ASP A 242 10.12 -2.45 11.19
C ASP A 242 10.89 -3.12 10.04
N GLN A 243 10.18 -3.60 9.00
CA GLN A 243 10.82 -4.15 7.80
C GLN A 243 11.56 -3.08 6.98
N LEU A 244 10.98 -1.88 6.84
CA LEU A 244 11.64 -0.77 6.13
C LEU A 244 12.94 -0.33 6.82
N ALA A 245 12.96 -0.32 8.16
CA ALA A 245 14.12 0.10 8.94
C ALA A 245 15.34 -0.83 8.77
N ILE A 246 15.13 -2.08 8.35
CA ILE A 246 16.21 -3.05 8.13
C ILE A 246 16.66 -3.17 6.67
N LEU A 247 16.14 -2.35 5.74
CA LEU A 247 16.57 -2.37 4.33
C LEU A 247 17.83 -1.50 4.15
N PRO A 248 19.04 -2.09 4.01
CA PRO A 248 20.27 -1.30 4.01
C PRO A 248 20.51 -0.54 2.70
N ASN A 249 19.82 -0.93 1.62
CA ASN A 249 20.03 -0.42 0.27
C ASN A 249 18.91 0.53 -0.19
N LEU A 250 18.00 0.95 0.70
CA LEU A 250 16.88 1.79 0.34
C LEU A 250 17.36 3.19 -0.07
N GLN A 251 17.11 3.56 -1.33
CA GLN A 251 17.50 4.82 -1.94
C GLN A 251 16.34 5.78 -2.10
N SER A 252 15.12 5.26 -2.25
CA SER A 252 13.89 6.03 -2.39
C SER A 252 12.76 5.34 -1.67
N LEU A 253 11.98 6.10 -0.90
CA LEU A 253 10.80 5.64 -0.23
C LEU A 253 9.71 6.71 -0.35
N TYR A 254 8.63 6.39 -1.02
CA TYR A 254 7.48 7.27 -1.11
C TYR A 254 6.30 6.66 -0.36
N ILE A 255 5.71 7.40 0.58
CA ILE A 255 4.58 6.93 1.37
C ILE A 255 3.39 7.84 1.12
N TRP A 256 2.37 7.32 0.45
CA TRP A 256 1.08 8.00 0.29
C TRP A 256 0.16 7.58 1.44
N PHE A 257 -0.27 8.53 2.26
CA PHE A 257 -1.21 8.22 3.34
C PHE A 257 -2.63 8.69 3.04
N HIS A 258 -3.59 7.80 3.21
CA HIS A 258 -5.01 8.07 3.15
C HIS A 258 -5.75 7.35 4.29
N SER A 259 -6.91 7.87 4.69
CA SER A 259 -7.75 7.29 5.74
C SER A 259 -9.19 7.20 5.29
N ARG A 260 -9.84 6.07 5.55
CA ARG A 260 -11.28 5.90 5.36
C ARG A 260 -12.12 6.62 6.42
N ASP A 261 -11.49 7.21 7.44
CA ASP A 261 -12.19 7.95 8.47
C ASP A 261 -12.97 9.12 7.85
N LEU A 262 -14.25 9.22 8.20
CA LEU A 262 -15.12 10.29 7.75
C LEU A 262 -14.84 11.59 8.53
N ARG A 263 -14.17 11.51 9.67
CA ARG A 263 -13.82 12.66 10.49
C ARG A 263 -12.62 13.37 9.89
N GLU A 264 -12.52 14.67 10.12
CA GLU A 264 -11.39 15.46 9.62
C GLU A 264 -10.07 14.96 10.21
N TRP A 265 -9.05 14.86 9.35
CA TRP A 265 -7.71 14.35 9.67
C TRP A 265 -7.14 14.87 10.99
N HIS A 266 -7.12 16.19 11.16
CA HIS A 266 -6.58 16.90 12.32
C HIS A 266 -7.34 16.65 13.64
N LYS A 267 -8.47 15.94 13.60
CA LYS A 267 -9.25 15.59 14.80
C LYS A 267 -8.98 14.20 15.33
N ARG A 268 -8.31 13.32 14.56
CA ARG A 268 -8.22 11.88 14.88
C ARG A 268 -6.86 11.24 14.68
N MET A 269 -5.93 11.93 14.04
CA MET A 269 -4.61 11.40 13.78
C MET A 269 -3.55 12.22 14.49
N SER A 270 -2.82 11.58 15.41
CA SER A 270 -1.53 12.09 15.87
C SER A 270 -0.47 11.59 14.89
N GLU A 271 -0.10 12.41 13.90
CA GLU A 271 0.92 12.09 12.90
C GLU A 271 2.24 11.73 13.58
N THR A 272 2.64 12.48 14.61
CA THR A 272 3.89 12.24 15.33
C THR A 272 3.90 10.89 16.04
N CYS A 273 2.78 10.48 16.63
CA CYS A 273 2.64 9.16 17.23
C CYS A 273 2.61 8.03 16.20
N PHE A 274 1.91 8.25 15.09
CA PHE A 274 1.65 7.24 14.06
C PHE A 274 2.88 6.96 13.20
N PHE A 275 3.61 8.02 12.83
CA PHE A 275 4.79 7.95 11.98
C PHE A 275 6.10 7.94 12.77
N ALA A 276 6.07 7.90 14.11
CA ALA A 276 7.26 7.86 14.97
C ALA A 276 8.31 6.82 14.51
N ARG A 277 7.85 5.67 14.01
CA ARG A 277 8.74 4.59 13.58
C ARG A 277 9.47 4.84 12.28
N LEU A 278 8.94 5.73 11.43
CA LEU A 278 9.62 6.13 10.20
C LEU A 278 10.92 6.89 10.47
N PHE A 279 11.10 7.46 11.66
CA PHE A 279 12.37 8.08 12.08
C PHE A 279 13.53 7.08 12.18
N HIS A 280 13.24 5.78 12.24
CA HIS A 280 14.26 4.72 12.22
C HIS A 280 14.56 4.19 10.82
N VAL A 281 13.84 4.64 9.80
CA VAL A 281 14.06 4.21 8.41
C VAL A 281 15.19 5.03 7.81
N HIS A 282 16.21 4.33 7.30
CA HIS A 282 17.34 4.95 6.63
C HIS A 282 17.12 4.98 5.12
N VAL A 283 17.12 6.17 4.54
CA VAL A 283 17.14 6.39 3.09
C VAL A 283 18.36 7.25 2.79
N LYS A 284 19.16 6.85 1.79
CA LYS A 284 20.44 7.51 1.48
C LYS A 284 20.31 9.02 1.22
N ASP A 285 19.22 9.41 0.57
CA ASP A 285 18.90 10.80 0.26
C ASP A 285 17.55 11.15 0.90
N ARG A 286 17.58 12.06 1.88
CA ARG A 286 16.38 12.53 2.59
C ARG A 286 15.30 13.06 1.62
N ASN A 287 15.69 13.70 0.52
CA ASN A 287 14.72 14.25 -0.44
C ASN A 287 14.00 13.16 -1.24
N LYS A 288 14.47 11.91 -1.17
CA LYS A 288 13.83 10.74 -1.79
C LYS A 288 13.03 9.91 -0.79
N PHE A 289 13.01 10.31 0.49
CA PHE A 289 12.08 9.80 1.47
C PHE A 289 10.94 10.80 1.63
N VAL A 290 9.83 10.57 0.93
CA VAL A 290 8.68 11.47 0.91
C VAL A 290 7.51 10.85 1.65
N LEU A 291 6.94 11.60 2.60
CA LEU A 291 5.71 11.26 3.30
C LEU A 291 4.60 12.22 2.84
N ALA A 292 3.73 11.74 1.95
CA ALA A 292 2.64 12.52 1.38
C ALA A 292 1.39 12.45 2.26
N LEU A 293 1.09 13.55 2.96
CA LEU A 293 0.01 13.66 3.95
C LEU A 293 -1.13 14.57 3.47
N PRO A 294 -2.33 14.48 4.08
CA PRO A 294 -3.39 15.45 3.83
C PRO A 294 -3.02 16.87 4.31
N ASP A 295 -3.61 17.87 3.66
CA ASP A 295 -3.58 19.26 4.13
C ASP A 295 -4.16 19.40 5.53
N LEU A 296 -3.53 20.27 6.33
CA LEU A 296 -4.04 20.70 7.63
C LEU A 296 -4.84 22.00 7.46
N PRO A 297 -5.91 22.20 8.24
CA PRO A 297 -6.60 23.47 8.24
C PRO A 297 -5.70 24.57 8.80
N LEU A 298 -5.70 25.76 8.18
CA LEU A 298 -4.89 26.92 8.61
C LEU A 298 -5.12 27.31 10.09
N LYS A 299 -6.34 27.09 10.61
CA LYS A 299 -6.72 27.35 12.00
C LYS A 299 -7.71 26.26 12.46
N PRO A 300 -7.25 25.14 13.02
CA PRO A 300 -8.16 24.12 13.52
C PRO A 300 -9.01 24.71 14.66
N LYS A 301 -10.32 24.91 14.43
CA LYS A 301 -11.24 25.44 15.45
C LYS A 301 -11.39 24.48 16.65
N ARG A 302 -11.18 23.17 16.40
CA ARG A 302 -11.20 22.06 17.36
C ARG A 302 -10.30 20.96 16.77
N GLY A 303 -9.40 20.38 17.56
CA GLY A 303 -8.49 19.34 17.07
C GLY A 303 -7.41 19.00 18.08
N LEU A 304 -6.49 18.14 17.68
CA LEU A 304 -5.28 17.88 18.47
C LEU A 304 -4.39 19.14 18.47
N PRO A 305 -3.61 19.36 19.55
CA PRO A 305 -2.56 20.38 19.57
C PRO A 305 -1.57 20.25 18.41
N SER A 306 -0.88 21.34 18.04
CA SER A 306 0.06 21.37 16.90
C SER A 306 1.19 20.34 16.98
N HIS A 307 1.67 20.01 18.18
CA HIS A 307 2.74 19.01 18.40
C HIS A 307 2.34 17.57 18.04
N HIS A 308 1.08 17.32 17.67
CA HIS A 308 0.63 16.04 17.13
C HIS A 308 0.83 15.92 15.63
N PHE A 309 1.19 17.00 14.94
CA PHE A 309 1.39 17.05 13.51
C PHE A 309 2.87 17.19 13.16
N LEU A 310 3.28 16.61 12.05
CA LEU A 310 4.64 16.72 11.52
C LEU A 310 4.77 18.06 10.80
N GLU A 311 5.13 19.11 11.56
CA GLU A 311 5.36 20.47 11.08
C GLU A 311 6.61 21.10 11.74
N ASN A 312 7.19 22.11 11.08
CA ASN A 312 8.24 22.98 11.62
C ASN A 312 9.46 22.22 12.20
N GLU A 313 9.85 22.54 13.44
CA GLU A 313 11.02 22.01 14.15
C GLU A 313 11.07 20.48 14.17
N MET A 314 9.91 19.80 14.23
CA MET A 314 9.86 18.33 14.21
C MET A 314 10.36 17.71 12.91
N LEU A 315 10.38 18.49 11.84
CA LEU A 315 10.88 18.08 10.55
C LEU A 315 12.36 18.40 10.36
N GLU A 316 13.01 19.20 11.21
CA GLU A 316 14.43 19.55 11.01
C GLU A 316 15.31 18.29 10.97
N ASP A 317 15.09 17.39 11.93
CA ASP A 317 15.82 16.13 12.08
C ASP A 317 15.12 14.91 11.45
N ALA A 318 13.98 15.10 10.79
CA ALA A 318 13.25 13.99 10.19
C ALA A 318 14.03 13.40 8.99
N PRO A 319 14.09 12.06 8.82
CA PRO A 319 14.77 11.45 7.68
C PRO A 319 13.98 11.56 6.37
N PHE A 320 12.84 12.26 6.39
CA PHE A 320 11.93 12.43 5.27
C PHE A 320 11.53 13.90 5.07
N VAL A 321 10.91 14.15 3.92
CA VAL A 321 10.19 15.37 3.60
C VAL A 321 8.69 15.08 3.69
N VAL A 322 7.92 16.00 4.26
CA VAL A 322 6.46 15.92 4.26
C VAL A 322 5.92 16.75 3.10
N GLU A 323 5.18 16.12 2.22
CA GLU A 323 4.42 16.79 1.16
C GLU A 323 2.95 16.79 1.55
N ARG A 324 2.36 17.98 1.72
CA ARG A 324 0.92 18.11 2.00
C ARG A 324 0.18 18.38 0.70
N GLY A 325 -0.99 17.76 0.56
CA GLY A 325 -1.85 18.00 -0.58
C GLY A 325 -3.33 17.72 -0.31
N PRO A 326 -4.19 18.15 -1.23
CA PRO A 326 -5.62 17.95 -1.10
C PRO A 326 -5.94 16.46 -1.15
N ARG A 327 -6.91 16.04 -0.34
CA ARG A 327 -7.41 14.67 -0.32
C ARG A 327 -8.92 14.64 -0.49
N PRO A 328 -9.47 13.56 -1.09
CA PRO A 328 -10.91 13.35 -1.13
C PRO A 328 -11.49 13.47 0.28
N ASN A 329 -12.49 14.33 0.43
CA ASN A 329 -13.23 14.42 1.68
C ASN A 329 -14.18 13.22 1.74
N ASN A 330 -13.74 12.14 2.39
CA ASN A 330 -14.49 10.88 2.46
C ASN A 330 -15.87 11.04 3.10
N TRP A 331 -16.06 12.00 4.01
CA TRP A 331 -17.37 12.39 4.50
C TRP A 331 -18.26 12.96 3.40
N ARG A 332 -17.74 13.86 2.58
CA ARG A 332 -18.50 14.42 1.44
C ARG A 332 -18.86 13.32 0.43
N VAL A 333 -17.95 12.39 0.16
CA VAL A 333 -18.23 11.20 -0.67
C VAL A 333 -19.33 10.34 -0.05
N HIS A 334 -19.24 10.07 1.25
CA HIS A 334 -20.23 9.26 1.98
C HIS A 334 -21.63 9.90 1.98
N LEU A 335 -21.73 11.19 2.29
CA LEU A 335 -23.01 11.91 2.27
C LEU A 335 -23.64 11.93 0.87
N MET A 336 -22.82 12.16 -0.16
CA MET A 336 -23.31 12.22 -1.53
C MET A 336 -23.74 10.85 -2.05
N ALA A 337 -23.02 9.78 -1.69
CA ALA A 337 -23.38 8.42 -2.05
C ALA A 337 -24.64 7.91 -1.34
N SER A 338 -24.95 8.41 -0.14
CA SER A 338 -26.13 8.04 0.64
C SER A 338 -27.42 8.75 0.19
N GLY A 339 -27.41 9.48 -0.93
CA GLY A 339 -28.58 10.20 -1.45
C GLY A 339 -28.94 11.47 -0.65
N LEU A 340 -28.14 11.84 0.36
CA LEU A 340 -28.36 13.00 1.23
C LEU A 340 -27.76 14.29 0.66
N ARG A 341 -27.77 14.46 -0.67
CA ARG A 341 -27.46 15.76 -1.26
C ARG A 341 -28.60 16.70 -0.91
N GLY A 342 -28.38 17.61 0.04
CA GLY A 342 -29.20 18.81 0.18
C GLY A 342 -29.33 19.53 -1.17
N PRO A 343 -30.40 20.32 -1.36
CA PRO A 343 -30.63 21.07 -2.60
C PRO A 343 -29.41 21.89 -3.02
#